data_AF-A0A3D4AIK2-F1
#
_entry.id   AF-A0A3D4AIK2-F1
#
_cell.length_a   1.000
_cell.length_b   1.000
_cell.length_c   1.000
_cell.angle_alpha   90.00
_cell.angle_beta   90.00
_cell.angle_gamma   90.00
#
_symmetry.space_group_name_H-M   'P 1'
#
loop_
_entity.id
_entity.type
_entity.pdbx_description
1 polymer ?
#
loop_
_entity_poly.entity_id
_entity_poly.type
_entity_poly.pdbx_seq_one_letter_code
_entity_poly.pdbx_strand_id
1 'polypeptide(L)' 'MDKTPQDRESKVAMILKYFGVIMAIFYFTMGAAVLFLPMFASIDNTIRYIFAAMLLVYGAFRIYRIFKS' A
#
# COMPACT_ATOMS: atom_id res chain seq x y z
N MET A 1 -12.25 33.96 9.15
CA MET A 1 -12.19 32.66 9.82
C MET A 1 -10.75 32.18 9.76
N ASP A 2 -9.98 32.50 10.80
CA ASP A 2 -8.60 32.05 10.91
C ASP A 2 -8.62 30.53 11.18
N LYS A 3 -8.07 29.74 10.26
CA LYS A 3 -8.04 28.27 10.38
C LYS A 3 -6.96 27.95 11.40
N THR A 4 -7.36 27.62 12.63
CA THR A 4 -6.43 27.25 13.70
C THR A 4 -5.52 26.09 13.23
N PRO A 5 -4.26 26.02 13.69
CA PRO A 5 -3.30 24.98 13.29
C PRO A 5 -3.86 23.55 13.40
N GLN A 6 -4.72 23.34 14.39
CA GLN A 6 -5.37 22.08 14.73
C GLN A 6 -6.29 21.53 13.61
N ASP A 7 -6.96 22.42 12.85
CA ASP A 7 -7.81 22.02 11.71
C ASP A 7 -6.98 21.58 10.49
N ARG A 8 -5.74 22.10 10.36
CA ARG A 8 -4.82 21.70 9.30
C ARG A 8 -4.22 20.33 9.59
N GLU A 9 -3.82 20.08 10.84
CA GLU A 9 -3.28 18.77 11.25
C GLU A 9 -4.29 17.64 11.06
N SER A 10 -5.56 17.87 11.40
CA SER A 10 -6.64 16.88 11.21
C SER A 10 -6.88 16.53 9.73
N LYS A 11 -6.87 17.53 8.84
CA LYS A 11 -6.99 17.30 7.39
C LYS A 11 -5.79 16.56 6.81
N VAL A 12 -4.58 16.90 7.24
CA VAL A 12 -3.36 16.20 6.80
C VAL A 12 -3.37 14.76 7.27
N ALA A 13 -3.74 14.49 8.52
CA ALA A 13 -3.88 13.13 9.03
C ALA A 13 -4.91 12.31 8.23
N MET A 14 -6.04 12.93 7.88
CA MET A 14 -7.07 12.30 7.06
C MET A 14 -6.59 11.98 5.64
N ILE A 15 -5.89 12.92 4.99
CA ILE A 15 -5.29 12.71 3.66
C ILE A 15 -4.26 11.58 3.70
N LEU A 16 -3.37 11.57 4.70
CA LEU A 16 -2.38 10.52 4.88
C LEU A 16 -3.01 9.14 5.10
N LYS A 17 -4.16 9.09 5.79
CA LYS A 17 -4.94 7.86 5.98
C LYS A 17 -5.48 7.33 4.65
N TYR A 18 -6.15 8.18 3.86
CA TYR A 18 -6.65 7.80 2.53
C TYR A 18 -5.51 7.38 1.59
N PHE A 19 -4.42 8.14 1.58
CA PHE A 19 -3.24 7.82 0.76
C PHE A 19 -2.62 6.48 1.18
N GLY A 20 -2.60 6.20 2.48
CA GLY A 20 -2.18 4.90 3.01
C GLY A 20 -3.04 3.75 2.50
N VAL A 21 -4.37 3.90 2.47
CA VAL A 21 -5.29 2.86 1.97
C VAL A 21 -5.10 2.64 0.47
N ILE A 22 -5.00 3.72 -0.31
CA ILE A 22 -4.74 3.64 -1.77
C ILE A 22 -3.42 2.91 -2.03
N MET A 23 -2.37 3.26 -1.30
CA MET A 23 -1.07 2.59 -1.40
C MET A 23 -1.15 1.11 -1.03
N ALA A 24 -1.88 0.75 0.02
CA ALA A 24 -2.08 -0.64 0.38
C ALA A 24 -2.76 -1.44 -0.73
N ILE A 25 -3.83 -0.91 -1.30
CA ILE A 25 -4.51 -1.52 -2.46
C ILE A 25 -3.51 -1.68 -3.60
N PHE A 26 -2.77 -0.62 -3.93
CA PHE A 26 -1.76 -0.67 -4.99
C PHE A 26 -0.73 -1.79 -4.78
N TYR A 27 -0.17 -1.95 -3.59
CA TYR A 27 0.78 -3.04 -3.29
C TYR A 27 0.14 -4.44 -3.45
N PHE A 28 -1.11 -4.60 -3.02
CA PHE A 28 -1.84 -5.86 -3.22
C PHE A 28 -2.09 -6.16 -4.69
N THR A 29 -2.57 -5.17 -5.45
CA THR A 29 -2.81 -5.31 -6.89
C THR A 29 -1.50 -5.62 -7.62
N MET A 30 -0.40 -4.97 -7.25
CA MET A 30 0.91 -5.21 -7.86
C MET A 30 1.47 -6.59 -7.49
N GLY A 31 1.34 -7.03 -6.23
CA GLY A 31 1.74 -8.36 -5.80
C GLY A 31 0.95 -9.45 -6.54
N ALA A 32 -0.37 -9.29 -6.68
CA ALA A 32 -1.20 -10.20 -7.47
C ALA A 32 -0.84 -10.15 -8.97
N ALA A 33 -0.63 -8.96 -9.53
CA ALA A 33 -0.18 -8.77 -10.90
C ALA A 33 1.11 -9.55 -11.19
N VAL A 34 2.10 -9.48 -10.30
CA VAL A 34 3.37 -10.21 -10.42
C VAL A 34 3.17 -11.74 -10.41
N LEU A 35 2.16 -12.25 -9.69
CA LEU A 35 1.87 -13.69 -9.63
C LEU A 35 1.08 -14.20 -10.84
N PHE A 36 0.13 -13.41 -11.35
CA PHE A 36 -0.86 -13.89 -12.31
C PHE A 36 -0.70 -13.36 -13.73
N LEU A 37 -0.04 -12.20 -13.93
CA LEU A 37 0.12 -11.66 -15.28
C LEU A 37 1.27 -12.34 -16.02
N PRO A 38 1.04 -12.76 -17.28
CA PRO A 38 2.06 -13.42 -18.09
C PRO A 38 3.24 -12.50 -18.43
N MET A 39 3.10 -11.18 -18.30
CA MET A 39 4.20 -10.22 -18.52
C MET A 39 5.38 -10.45 -17.56
N PHE A 40 5.15 -11.09 -16.42
CA PHE A 40 6.18 -11.41 -15.43
C PHE A 40 6.66 -12.87 -15.52
N ALA A 41 6.28 -13.61 -16.57
CA ALA A 41 6.74 -14.98 -16.80
C ALA A 41 8.23 -15.05 -17.18
N SER A 42 8.78 -13.95 -17.71
CA SER A 42 10.20 -13.83 -18.09
C SER A 42 11.14 -13.67 -16.89
N ILE A 43 10.59 -13.41 -15.69
CA ILE A 43 11.35 -13.25 -14.46
C ILE A 43 11.51 -14.62 -13.80
N ASP A 44 12.68 -14.87 -13.20
CA ASP A 44 12.92 -16.07 -12.39
C ASP A 44 11.81 -16.27 -11.35
N ASN A 45 11.30 -17.51 -11.28
CA ASN A 45 10.16 -17.85 -10.42
C ASN A 45 10.45 -17.55 -8.94
N THR A 46 11.68 -17.78 -8.48
CA THR A 46 12.09 -17.52 -7.09
C THR A 46 11.99 -16.03 -6.80
N ILE A 47 12.57 -15.20 -7.67
CA ILE A 47 12.52 -13.74 -7.53
C ILE A 47 11.08 -13.25 -7.57
N ARG A 48 10.27 -13.77 -8.50
CA ARG A 48 8.87 -13.39 -8.66
C ARG A 48 8.04 -13.66 -7.41
N TYR A 49 8.20 -14.84 -6.81
CA TYR A 49 7.48 -15.20 -5.58
C TYR A 49 7.96 -14.40 -4.37
N ILE A 50 9.28 -14.15 -4.24
CA ILE A 50 9.82 -13.31 -3.16
C ILE A 50 9.26 -11.89 -3.29
N PHE A 51 9.28 -11.30 -4.49
CA PHE A 51 8.83 -9.94 -4.72
C PHE A 51 7.32 -9.80 -4.47
N ALA A 52 6.53 -10.75 -4.96
CA ALA A 52 5.09 -10.79 -4.69
C ALA A 52 4.79 -10.95 -3.19
N ALA A 53 5.49 -11.86 -2.51
CA ALA A 53 5.33 -12.07 -1.07
C ALA A 53 5.66 -10.79 -0.29
N MET A 54 6.77 -10.11 -0.62
CA MET A 54 7.15 -8.84 0.00
C MET A 54 6.07 -7.76 -0.21
N LEU A 55 5.53 -7.62 -1.42
CA LEU A 55 4.47 -6.66 -1.73
C LEU A 55 3.18 -6.95 -0.94
N LEU A 56 2.76 -8.21 -0.87
CA LEU A 56 1.56 -8.62 -0.15
C LEU A 56 1.72 -8.46 1.37
N VAL A 57 2.85 -8.89 1.93
CA VAL A 57 3.14 -8.76 3.37
C VAL A 57 3.23 -7.28 3.77
N TYR A 58 3.92 -6.47 2.99
CA TYR A 58 4.02 -5.04 3.26
C TYR A 58 2.67 -4.33 3.11
N GLY A 59 1.89 -4.68 2.07
CA GLY A 59 0.52 -4.22 1.91
C GLY A 59 -0.33 -4.52 3.14
N ALA A 60 -0.30 -5.77 3.63
CA ALA A 60 -1.02 -6.20 4.82
C ALA A 60 -0.56 -5.44 6.09
N PHE A 61 0.74 -5.30 6.29
CA PHE A 61 1.30 -4.53 7.40
C PHE A 61 0.87 -3.06 7.37
N ARG A 62 0.80 -2.47 6.17
CA ARG A 62 0.37 -1.08 6.00
C ARG A 62 -1.10 -0.90 6.32
N ILE A 63 -1.95 -1.84 5.91
CA ILE A 63 -3.36 -1.89 6.32
C ILE A 63 -3.47 -1.97 7.85
N TYR A 64 -2.75 -2.91 8.48
CA TYR A 64 -2.74 -3.04 9.93
C TYR A 64 -2.37 -1.73 10.64
N ARG A 65 -1.34 -1.02 10.15
CA ARG A 65 -0.92 0.27 10.69
C ARG A 65 -1.99 1.36 10.54
N ILE A 66 -2.73 1.36 9.44
CA ILE A 66 -3.82 2.32 9.19
C ILE A 66 -5.01 2.07 10.12
N PHE A 67 -5.34 0.81 10.41
CA PHE A 67 -6.43 0.46 11.33
C PHE A 67 -6.05 0.68 12.81
N LYS A 68 -4.75 0.59 13.14
CA LYS A 68 -4.23 0.87 14.48
C LYS A 68 -3.98 2.36 14.76
N SER A 69 -3.95 3.21 13.72
CA SER A 69 -3.82 4.68 13.83
C SER A 69 -5.18 5.37 13.92
#